data_AF-A0A522UPL2-F1
#
_entry.id   AF-A0A522UPL2-F1
#
_cell.length_a   1.000
_cell.length_b   1.000
_cell.length_c   1.000
_cell.angle_alpha   90.00
_cell.angle_beta   90.00
_cell.angle_gamma   90.00
#
_symmetry.space_group_name_H-M   'P 1'
#
loop_
_entity.id
_entity.type
_entity.pdbx_description
1 polymer ?
#
loop_
_entity_poly.entity_id
_entity_poly.type
_entity_poly.pdbx_seq_one_letter_code
_entity_poly.pdbx_strand_id
1 'polypeptide(L)'
;MKMRVLAGLLIVFAIALAGCQTYETRPVGEVGPAYDAPPPAGEWVPIKVTAKGGGAPPPNAVNAAQARLMAERAAKVDAMRNLLEQTYGVTIKSRTTVKDFITQNDTIKARVNAYIKGAKVIDTKYLSDGSVEVEMEIILDWEFRRIF
;
A
#
# COMPACT_ATOMS: atom_id res chain seq x y z
N MET A 1 48.67 -32.16 -61.05
CA MET A 1 49.83 -32.17 -60.13
C MET A 1 49.39 -31.53 -58.82
N LYS A 2 49.69 -32.19 -57.70
CA LYS A 2 49.40 -31.78 -56.30
C LYS A 2 49.93 -30.34 -56.07
N MET A 3 49.42 -29.50 -55.15
CA MET A 3 49.39 -29.73 -53.71
C MET A 3 48.72 -28.53 -52.99
N ARG A 4 48.11 -28.85 -51.85
CA ARG A 4 47.43 -28.03 -50.83
C ARG A 4 48.41 -27.05 -50.15
N VAL A 5 47.90 -26.01 -49.45
CA VAL A 5 48.41 -25.56 -48.12
C VAL A 5 47.64 -24.36 -47.52
N LEU A 6 47.24 -24.54 -46.25
CA LEU A 6 46.93 -23.64 -45.10
C LEU A 6 45.99 -22.44 -45.28
N ALA A 7 44.80 -22.40 -44.65
CA ALA A 7 44.51 -22.28 -43.20
C ALA A 7 44.93 -20.91 -42.60
N GLY A 8 43.96 -20.00 -42.49
CA GLY A 8 44.12 -18.72 -41.78
C GLY A 8 42.81 -17.92 -41.63
N LEU A 9 42.34 -17.84 -40.38
CA LEU A 9 41.80 -16.66 -39.69
C LEU A 9 40.41 -16.05 -40.01
N LEU A 10 39.75 -15.57 -38.93
CA LEU A 10 38.62 -14.63 -38.78
C LEU A 10 37.19 -15.21 -38.89
N ILE A 11 36.51 -15.59 -37.79
CA ILE A 11 35.85 -14.78 -36.73
C ILE A 11 34.69 -13.89 -37.25
N VAL A 12 33.48 -14.39 -36.99
CA VAL A 12 32.24 -13.70 -36.53
C VAL A 12 31.55 -12.70 -37.47
N PHE A 13 30.40 -13.12 -37.99
CA PHE A 13 29.26 -12.26 -38.35
C PHE A 13 27.99 -13.13 -38.25
N ALA A 14 27.30 -13.15 -37.11
CA ALA A 14 26.16 -12.30 -36.79
C ALA A 14 24.86 -12.68 -37.52
N ILE A 15 23.79 -12.80 -36.71
CA ILE A 15 22.35 -12.75 -37.03
C ILE A 15 21.68 -14.12 -37.24
N ALA A 16 21.16 -14.69 -36.14
CA ALA A 16 19.94 -15.48 -36.16
C ALA A 16 18.92 -14.82 -35.21
N LEU A 17 18.08 -13.97 -35.80
CA LEU A 17 16.86 -13.45 -35.20
C LEU A 17 15.84 -14.60 -35.08
N ALA A 18 15.70 -15.15 -33.88
CA ALA A 18 14.47 -15.76 -33.38
C ALA A 18 14.39 -15.26 -31.93
N GLY A 19 13.49 -14.36 -31.57
CA GLY A 19 12.05 -14.56 -31.60
C GLY A 19 11.58 -14.39 -30.15
N CYS A 20 10.55 -13.56 -29.98
CA CYS A 20 10.05 -13.04 -28.70
C CYS A 20 9.73 -14.09 -27.62
N GLN A 21 9.91 -13.64 -26.37
CA GLN A 21 9.18 -13.99 -25.15
C GLN A 21 9.40 -15.39 -24.54
N THR A 22 10.37 -15.46 -23.63
CA THR A 22 10.26 -16.31 -22.44
C THR A 22 9.40 -15.59 -21.40
N TYR A 23 8.14 -15.99 -21.27
CA TYR A 23 7.35 -15.72 -20.08
C TYR A 23 7.75 -16.78 -19.04
N GLU A 24 8.45 -16.37 -18.01
CA GLU A 24 8.80 -17.27 -16.92
C GLU A 24 7.55 -17.44 -16.04
N THR A 25 6.81 -18.53 -16.23
CA THR A 25 5.75 -18.91 -15.30
C THR A 25 6.40 -19.32 -13.98
N ARG A 26 6.38 -18.42 -12.99
CA ARG A 26 6.80 -18.75 -11.61
C ARG A 26 5.85 -19.84 -11.06
N PRO A 27 6.37 -20.96 -10.54
CA PRO A 27 5.54 -22.00 -9.96
C PRO A 27 4.82 -21.50 -8.69
N VAL A 28 3.59 -21.97 -8.50
CA VAL A 28 2.73 -21.64 -7.34
C VAL A 28 3.40 -22.16 -6.07
N GLY A 29 3.96 -21.25 -5.26
CA GLY A 29 4.67 -21.58 -4.03
C GLY A 29 5.69 -20.54 -3.56
N GLU A 30 5.96 -19.50 -4.35
CA GLU A 30 6.88 -18.44 -3.93
C GLU A 30 6.18 -17.44 -3.00
N VAL A 31 6.50 -17.53 -1.70
CA VAL A 31 6.21 -16.47 -0.73
C VAL A 31 6.88 -15.20 -1.25
N GLY A 32 6.07 -14.18 -1.58
CA GLY A 32 6.57 -12.89 -2.04
C GLY A 32 7.60 -12.32 -1.07
N PRO A 33 8.51 -11.44 -1.52
CA PRO A 33 9.67 -11.07 -0.73
C PRO A 33 9.25 -10.59 0.65
N ALA A 34 9.66 -11.37 1.65
CA ALA A 34 9.87 -10.86 2.99
C ALA A 34 10.72 -9.59 2.87
N TYR A 35 10.46 -8.60 3.73
CA TYR A 35 11.20 -7.35 3.79
C TYR A 35 12.65 -7.60 4.29
N ASP A 36 13.46 -8.34 3.54
CA ASP A 36 14.77 -8.86 3.97
C ASP A 36 15.96 -8.02 3.49
N ALA A 37 15.73 -6.76 3.11
CA ALA A 37 16.80 -5.78 2.98
C ALA A 37 16.37 -4.46 3.64
N PRO A 38 17.16 -3.91 4.61
CA PRO A 38 16.94 -2.54 5.03
C PRO A 38 17.05 -1.64 3.79
N PRO A 39 16.18 -0.60 3.68
CA PRO A 39 16.25 0.36 2.59
C PRO A 39 17.67 0.91 2.46
N PRO A 40 18.13 1.25 1.25
CA PRO A 40 19.43 1.88 1.09
C PRO A 40 19.50 3.12 1.99
N ALA A 41 20.62 3.27 2.69
CA ALA A 41 20.78 4.32 3.69
C ALA A 41 20.51 5.71 3.06
N GLY A 42 19.42 6.35 3.49
CA GLY A 42 18.95 7.64 2.97
C GLY A 42 17.63 7.59 2.21
N GLU A 43 17.15 6.40 1.85
CA GLU A 43 15.85 6.21 1.21
C GLU A 43 14.76 6.05 2.28
N TRP A 44 13.73 6.88 2.16
CA TRP A 44 12.65 6.88 3.12
C TRP A 44 11.69 5.74 2.80
N VAL A 45 11.33 4.94 3.82
CA VAL A 45 10.43 3.79 3.65
C VAL A 45 8.99 4.24 3.86
N PRO A 46 8.09 3.97 2.91
CA PRO A 46 6.66 4.18 3.09
C PRO A 46 6.16 3.49 4.36
N ILE A 47 5.52 4.26 5.23
CA ILE A 47 4.90 3.75 6.45
C ILE A 47 3.45 3.42 6.11
N LYS A 48 3.14 2.14 6.08
CA LYS A 48 1.77 1.68 5.94
C LYS A 48 1.10 1.70 7.32
N VAL A 49 -0.02 2.39 7.43
CA VAL A 49 -0.87 2.42 8.61
C VAL A 49 -2.21 1.77 8.25
N THR A 50 -2.66 0.81 9.05
CA THR A 50 -3.93 0.12 8.85
C THR A 50 -4.78 0.19 10.12
N ALA A 51 -6.09 0.33 9.95
CA ALA A 51 -7.01 0.35 11.07
C ALA A 51 -8.34 -0.29 10.71
N LYS A 52 -8.94 -0.96 11.69
CA LYS A 52 -10.25 -1.56 11.59
C LYS A 52 -11.30 -0.72 12.28
N GLY A 53 -12.54 -0.82 11.84
CA GLY A 53 -13.68 -0.22 12.52
C GLY A 53 -14.94 -1.07 12.38
N GLY A 54 -15.79 -0.97 13.38
CA GLY A 54 -17.04 -1.74 13.48
C GLY A 54 -18.28 -0.87 13.30
N GLY A 55 -19.32 -1.46 12.73
CA GLY A 55 -20.62 -0.81 12.56
C GLY A 55 -21.76 -1.78 12.75
N ALA A 56 -22.71 -1.40 13.60
CA ALA A 56 -23.91 -2.19 13.88
C ALA A 56 -25.11 -1.64 13.09
N PRO A 57 -26.04 -2.52 12.65
CA PRO A 57 -27.27 -2.07 12.03
C PRO A 57 -28.14 -1.32 13.05
N PRO A 58 -28.78 -0.21 12.67
CA PRO A 58 -29.61 0.53 13.60
C PRO A 58 -30.95 -0.19 13.84
N PRO A 59 -31.55 -0.03 15.03
CA PRO A 59 -32.76 -0.76 15.41
C PRO A 59 -34.00 -0.36 14.59
N ASN A 60 -33.95 0.78 13.89
CA ASN A 60 -35.06 1.34 13.11
C ASN A 60 -34.87 1.24 11.60
N ALA A 61 -34.01 0.33 11.12
CA ALA A 61 -33.85 0.10 9.69
C ALA A 61 -35.14 -0.45 9.07
N VAL A 62 -35.56 0.13 7.94
CA VAL A 62 -36.79 -0.24 7.20
C VAL A 62 -36.66 -1.62 6.55
N ASN A 63 -35.45 -1.99 6.12
CA ASN A 63 -35.16 -3.31 5.56
C ASN A 63 -33.70 -3.72 5.75
N ALA A 64 -33.38 -4.99 5.46
CA ALA A 64 -32.05 -5.55 5.61
C ALA A 64 -30.99 -4.85 4.74
N ALA A 65 -31.35 -4.35 3.55
CA ALA A 65 -30.42 -3.62 2.70
C ALA A 65 -30.05 -2.26 3.33
N GLN A 66 -31.02 -1.52 3.86
CA GLN A 66 -30.78 -0.28 4.57
C GLN A 66 -29.94 -0.50 5.83
N ALA A 67 -30.26 -1.54 6.60
CA ALA A 67 -29.52 -1.92 7.80
C ALA A 67 -28.02 -2.14 7.49
N ARG A 68 -27.72 -2.90 6.43
CA ARG A 68 -26.34 -3.16 5.97
C ARG A 68 -25.62 -1.90 5.52
N LEU A 69 -26.26 -1.06 4.72
CA LEU A 69 -25.67 0.20 4.26
C LEU A 69 -25.35 1.15 5.42
N MET A 70 -26.21 1.17 6.45
CA MET A 70 -25.98 1.97 7.65
C MET A 70 -24.84 1.40 8.50
N ALA A 71 -24.81 0.09 8.70
CA ALA A 71 -23.72 -0.61 9.41
C ALA A 71 -22.37 -0.39 8.72
N GLU A 72 -22.30 -0.54 7.39
CA GLU A 72 -21.07 -0.31 6.63
C GLU A 72 -20.57 1.14 6.73
N ARG A 73 -21.50 2.12 6.69
CA ARG A 73 -21.15 3.53 6.89
C ARG A 73 -20.59 3.79 8.28
N ALA A 74 -21.21 3.21 9.31
CA ALA A 74 -20.73 3.32 10.69
C ALA A 74 -19.32 2.71 10.81
N ALA A 75 -19.11 1.51 10.25
CA ALA A 75 -17.82 0.82 10.24
C ALA A 75 -16.73 1.64 9.54
N LYS A 76 -17.04 2.27 8.40
CA LYS A 76 -16.11 3.17 7.69
C LYS A 76 -15.70 4.37 8.53
N VAL A 77 -16.65 5.00 9.22
CA VAL A 77 -16.36 6.18 10.06
C VAL A 77 -15.50 5.78 11.27
N ASP A 78 -15.81 4.65 11.89
CA ASP A 78 -15.04 4.11 13.01
C ASP A 78 -13.61 3.73 12.57
N ALA A 79 -13.47 3.06 11.41
CA ALA A 79 -12.17 2.68 10.86
C ALA A 79 -11.32 3.91 10.54
N MET A 80 -11.93 4.95 9.94
CA MET A 80 -11.26 6.22 9.66
C MET A 80 -10.78 6.91 10.94
N ARG A 81 -11.59 6.87 12.01
CA ARG A 81 -11.21 7.43 13.31
C ARG A 81 -9.98 6.71 13.88
N ASN A 82 -10.02 5.38 13.89
CA ASN A 82 -8.90 4.58 14.39
C ASN A 82 -7.64 4.80 13.54
N LEU A 83 -7.80 4.97 12.22
CA LEU A 83 -6.71 5.28 11.31
C LEU A 83 -6.08 6.65 11.58
N LEU A 84 -6.90 7.66 11.87
CA LEU A 84 -6.45 9.00 12.25
C LEU A 84 -5.61 8.96 13.53
N GLU A 85 -6.09 8.25 14.55
CA GLU A 85 -5.40 8.12 15.83
C GLU A 85 -4.03 7.46 15.66
N GLN A 86 -3.96 6.38 14.88
CA GLN A 86 -2.68 5.73 14.57
C GLN A 86 -1.75 6.64 13.76
N THR A 87 -2.28 7.34 12.76
CA THR A 87 -1.49 8.25 11.91
C THR A 87 -0.89 9.40 12.73
N TYR A 88 -1.63 9.92 13.71
CA TYR A 88 -1.14 10.98 14.60
C TYR A 88 -0.01 10.53 15.52
N GLY A 89 0.04 9.23 15.86
CA GLY A 89 1.11 8.62 16.63
C GLY A 89 2.40 8.36 15.84
N VAL A 90 2.38 8.51 14.50
CA VAL A 90 3.56 8.27 13.67
C VAL A 90 4.66 9.27 14.01
N THR A 91 5.86 8.74 14.25
CA THR A 91 7.05 9.53 14.57
C THR A 91 7.74 9.98 13.28
N ILE A 92 7.94 11.29 13.11
CA ILE A 92 8.55 11.88 11.89
C ILE A 92 10.02 12.27 12.14
N LYS A 93 10.34 12.68 13.38
CA LYS A 93 11.70 12.97 13.86
C LYS A 93 11.89 12.33 15.24
N SER A 94 13.12 12.09 15.69
CA SER A 94 13.46 11.25 16.86
C SER A 94 12.66 11.48 18.16
N ARG A 95 12.04 12.65 18.35
CA ARG A 95 11.16 12.96 19.50
C ARG A 95 9.89 13.73 19.12
N THR A 96 9.51 13.72 17.85
CA THR A 96 8.38 14.53 17.34
C THR A 96 7.45 13.67 16.49
N THR A 97 6.18 13.68 16.85
CA THR A 97 5.11 12.95 16.18
C THR A 97 4.35 13.84 15.20
N VAL A 98 3.56 13.24 14.31
CA VAL A 98 2.60 13.98 13.45
C VAL A 98 1.70 14.88 14.29
N LYS A 99 1.24 14.39 15.45
CA LYS A 99 0.41 15.16 16.40
C LYS A 99 1.07 16.46 16.83
N ASP A 100 2.37 16.45 17.10
CA ASP A 100 3.10 17.64 17.57
C ASP A 100 3.21 18.72 16.49
N PHE A 101 3.23 18.34 15.21
CA PHE A 101 3.30 19.29 14.11
C PHE A 101 1.93 19.91 13.77
N ILE A 102 0.85 19.11 13.82
CA ILE A 102 -0.51 19.62 13.52
C ILE A 102 -1.04 20.57 14.60
N THR A 103 -0.50 20.53 15.83
CA THR A 103 -0.86 21.47 16.90
C THR A 103 -0.17 22.82 16.76
N GLN A 104 0.96 22.88 16.05
CA GLN A 104 1.75 24.10 15.89
C GLN A 104 1.38 24.90 14.64
N ASN A 105 0.79 24.26 13.62
CA ASN A 105 0.51 24.92 12.34
C ASN A 105 -0.76 24.38 11.68
N ASP A 106 -1.76 25.26 11.52
CA ASP A 106 -3.04 24.92 10.87
C ASP A 106 -2.91 24.55 9.39
N THR A 107 -1.90 25.08 8.68
CA THR A 107 -1.60 24.69 7.29
C THR A 107 -1.11 23.26 7.22
N ILE A 108 -0.24 22.86 8.16
CA ILE A 108 0.22 21.47 8.28
C ILE A 108 -0.96 20.56 8.60
N LYS A 109 -1.81 20.94 9.57
CA LYS A 109 -3.04 20.23 9.90
C LYS A 109 -3.95 20.04 8.68
N ALA A 110 -4.17 21.09 7.89
CA ALA A 110 -4.98 21.00 6.68
C ALA A 110 -4.40 20.01 5.65
N ARG A 111 -3.07 20.03 5.43
CA ARG A 111 -2.38 19.11 4.52
C ARG A 111 -2.43 17.66 4.99
N VAL A 112 -2.16 17.42 6.28
CA VAL A 112 -2.28 16.08 6.88
C VAL A 112 -3.71 15.55 6.76
N ASN A 113 -4.71 16.37 7.06
CA ASN A 113 -6.11 15.98 6.92
C ASN A 113 -6.49 15.68 5.46
N ALA A 114 -5.97 16.46 4.49
CA ALA A 114 -6.18 16.19 3.08
C ALA A 114 -5.55 14.85 2.65
N TYR A 115 -4.36 14.53 3.19
CA TYR A 115 -3.70 13.26 2.94
C TYR A 115 -4.50 12.08 3.51
N ILE A 116 -4.97 12.18 4.76
CA ILE A 116 -5.72 11.11 5.44
C ILE A 116 -7.07 10.84 4.77
N LYS A 117 -7.70 11.85 4.16
CA LYS A 117 -8.89 11.65 3.32
C LYS A 117 -8.65 10.72 2.13
N GLY A 118 -7.40 10.52 1.72
CA GLY A 118 -7.00 9.56 0.68
C GLY A 118 -6.92 8.10 1.15
N ALA A 119 -7.25 7.81 2.41
CA ALA A 119 -7.28 6.44 2.93
C ALA A 119 -8.24 5.54 2.13
N LYS A 120 -7.82 4.30 1.91
CA LYS A 120 -8.54 3.33 1.09
C LYS A 120 -9.12 2.24 1.97
N VAL A 121 -10.32 1.76 1.60
CA VAL A 121 -10.84 0.52 2.16
C VAL A 121 -10.13 -0.64 1.50
N ILE A 122 -9.48 -1.48 2.30
CA ILE A 122 -8.77 -2.67 1.82
C ILE A 122 -9.56 -3.96 2.08
N ASP A 123 -10.48 -3.95 3.05
CA ASP A 123 -11.33 -5.10 3.35
C ASP A 123 -12.68 -4.67 3.94
N THR A 124 -13.71 -5.49 3.74
CA THR A 124 -15.04 -5.32 4.34
C THR A 124 -15.64 -6.70 4.65
N LYS A 125 -15.86 -6.97 5.93
CA LYS A 125 -16.41 -8.22 6.43
C LYS A 125 -17.83 -8.02 6.97
N TYR A 126 -18.74 -8.87 6.52
CA TYR A 126 -20.11 -8.92 7.02
C TYR A 126 -20.23 -10.08 8.00
N LEU A 127 -20.66 -9.77 9.23
CA LEU A 127 -20.77 -10.74 10.31
C LEU A 127 -22.19 -11.33 10.39
N SER A 128 -22.33 -12.46 11.06
CA SER A 128 -23.59 -13.21 11.16
C SER A 128 -24.68 -12.49 11.96
N ASP A 129 -24.28 -11.61 12.87
CA ASP A 129 -25.16 -10.75 13.67
C ASP A 129 -25.64 -9.49 12.90
N GLY A 130 -25.22 -9.34 11.63
CA GLY A 130 -25.55 -8.21 10.78
C GLY A 130 -24.65 -6.99 10.95
N SER A 131 -23.66 -7.06 11.85
CA SER A 131 -22.61 -6.03 11.94
C SER A 131 -21.61 -6.13 10.80
N VAL A 132 -20.87 -5.04 10.58
CA VAL A 132 -19.87 -4.91 9.53
C VAL A 132 -18.55 -4.47 10.14
N GLU A 133 -17.46 -5.12 9.75
CA GLU A 133 -16.09 -4.70 10.02
C GLU A 133 -15.47 -4.17 8.73
N VAL A 134 -14.86 -2.99 8.77
CA VAL A 134 -14.15 -2.39 7.64
C VAL A 134 -12.70 -2.19 8.03
N GLU A 135 -11.78 -2.57 7.14
CA GLU A 135 -10.36 -2.29 7.28
C GLU A 135 -9.95 -1.21 6.28
N MET A 136 -9.30 -0.17 6.80
CA MET A 136 -8.78 0.94 6.02
C MET A 136 -7.27 1.00 6.12
N GLU A 137 -6.65 1.45 5.05
CA GLU A 137 -5.22 1.64 4.93
C GLU A 137 -4.91 3.05 4.44
N ILE A 138 -3.83 3.60 4.97
CA ILE A 138 -3.12 4.68 4.32
C ILE A 138 -1.64 4.33 4.22
N ILE A 139 -1.08 4.58 3.05
CA ILE A 139 0.36 4.54 2.84
C ILE A 139 0.80 5.97 3.04
N LEU A 140 1.52 6.24 4.12
CA LEU A 140 2.32 7.44 4.19
C LEU A 140 3.46 7.18 3.23
N ASP A 141 3.61 8.04 2.22
CA ASP A 141 4.68 8.00 1.22
C ASP A 141 5.62 9.24 1.31
N TRP A 142 6.55 9.39 0.35
CA TRP A 142 7.49 10.52 0.32
C TRP A 142 6.76 11.87 0.30
N GLU A 143 5.61 11.96 -0.37
CA GLU A 143 4.83 13.20 -0.44
C GLU A 143 4.23 13.59 0.92
N PHE A 144 3.87 12.61 1.75
CA PHE A 144 3.46 12.88 3.13
C PHE A 144 4.57 13.57 3.94
N ARG A 145 5.81 13.13 3.78
CA ARG A 145 6.95 13.70 4.51
C ARG A 145 7.19 15.17 4.16
N ARG A 146 6.95 15.58 2.92
CA ARG A 146 7.14 16.96 2.45
C ARG A 146 6.21 17.99 3.11
N ILE A 147 5.25 17.54 3.90
CA ILE A 147 4.36 18.39 4.69
C ILE A 147 5.11 19.03 5.88
N PHE A 148 6.20 18.41 6.37
CA PHE A 148 6.96 18.80 7.58
C PHE A 148 8.42 19.16 7.28
#